data_AF-A0A958NGG4-F1
#
_entry.id   AF-A0A958NGG4-F1
#
_cell.length_a   1.000
_cell.length_b   1.000
_cell.length_c   1.000
_cell.angle_alpha   90.00
_cell.angle_beta   90.00
_cell.angle_gamma   90.00
#
_symmetry.space_group_name_H-M   'P 1'
#
loop_
_entity.id
_entity.type
_entity.pdbx_description
1 polymer ?
#
loop_
_entity_poly.entity_id
_entity_poly.type
_entity_poly.pdbx_seq_one_letter_code
_entity_poly.pdbx_strand_id
1 'polypeptide(L)'
;MRCLTLITIGAVLSVNAMAREDLNKTASNVNKNGGRPSIAAACDPPSAQTDLDINNVRARVLSGMDMWWDFNTAKYEVPKGSNKNSLFAGSLWLGGVDAGGQLKVAAQTYRQRGWDIWPGPLNTVTATTDADVCSKYDKHFKVTRTMVESFASDPNYPTVASIPQAILDWPAHGDNSYGQDYYLAPFYDYDGDGNYNPYAGDYPDYDISGDAGCSARLFGDQTLWWVFNDKGDIHTESGGEPMGIEVHAQAFAFATNDEINNMTFYQYRIFNRSSFQVNNTYFGQWVDPDLGNYLDDFVGCDVGRGLGYCYNGDADDDGAQGYGTNPPAIGVDFFQGPRADDNDGIDNDRDGTIDEPGELIIMSKFVYYNNDQTVTGNPEIATDYYNYLTGFWKDGVPFTYGSNAYNTGGPLCDFMFPGDSDPLGWGTGGVPQAAWDEASSGNTPADRRFLQSAGPFTLKPGAVNTITTGAVWVRAAQGGNSASVQLLRLTDDKAQALFDNCFKVLNGPDAPDLTIQEMNKQLIVYITNKPSSNNY
;
A
#
# COMPACT_ATOMS: atom_id res chain seq x y z
N MET A 1 66.92 -24.15 11.54
CA MET A 1 65.80 -23.77 10.65
C MET A 1 64.55 -24.49 11.12
N ARG A 2 63.71 -23.83 11.92
CA ARG A 2 62.36 -24.32 12.26
C ARG A 2 61.39 -23.29 11.72
N CYS A 3 60.62 -23.70 10.73
CA CYS A 3 59.62 -22.89 10.05
C CYS A 3 58.44 -22.70 10.99
N LEU A 4 58.12 -21.46 11.36
CA LEU A 4 56.95 -21.12 12.16
C LEU A 4 55.85 -20.70 11.17
N THR A 5 54.89 -21.58 10.94
CA THR A 5 53.71 -21.30 10.11
C THR A 5 52.73 -20.47 10.95
N LEU A 6 52.59 -19.19 10.64
CA LEU A 6 51.53 -18.34 11.17
C LEU A 6 50.21 -18.74 10.48
N ILE A 7 49.26 -19.29 11.23
CA ILE A 7 47.88 -19.48 10.77
C ILE A 7 47.12 -18.22 11.20
N THR A 8 46.86 -17.34 10.23
CA THR A 8 45.93 -16.21 10.39
C THR A 8 44.51 -16.76 10.39
N ILE A 9 43.89 -16.80 11.57
CA ILE A 9 42.45 -17.05 11.71
C ILE A 9 41.74 -15.76 11.32
N GLY A 10 41.22 -15.70 10.10
CA GLY A 10 40.29 -14.67 9.68
C GLY A 10 38.96 -14.87 10.40
N ALA A 11 38.67 -14.03 11.38
CA ALA A 11 37.34 -13.94 11.96
C ALA A 11 36.43 -13.26 10.92
N VAL A 12 35.61 -14.06 10.23
CA VAL A 12 34.47 -13.54 9.48
C VAL A 12 33.44 -13.13 10.52
N LEU A 13 33.48 -11.85 10.91
CA LEU A 13 32.35 -11.19 11.57
C LEU A 13 31.26 -11.05 10.52
N SER A 14 30.37 -12.03 10.46
CA SER A 14 29.07 -11.90 9.81
C SER A 14 28.25 -10.88 10.60
N VAL A 15 28.28 -9.63 10.16
CA VAL A 15 27.31 -8.62 10.58
C VAL A 15 26.00 -9.04 9.91
N ASN A 16 25.07 -9.60 10.68
CA ASN A 16 23.70 -9.73 10.21
C ASN A 16 23.13 -8.31 10.16
N ALA A 17 23.22 -7.66 9.01
CA ALA A 17 22.53 -6.42 8.73
C ALA A 17 21.05 -6.77 8.54
N MET A 18 20.27 -6.66 9.62
CA MET A 18 18.83 -6.62 9.54
C MET A 18 18.45 -5.15 9.41
N ALA A 19 17.73 -4.83 8.34
CA ALA A 19 16.72 -3.79 8.28
C ALA A 19 16.14 -3.44 9.65
N ARG A 20 16.07 -2.16 10.00
CA ARG A 20 15.87 -1.75 11.39
C ARG A 20 14.74 -0.73 11.53
N GLU A 21 13.78 -1.08 12.39
CA GLU A 21 12.76 -0.16 12.92
C GLU A 21 13.39 1.14 13.48
N ASP A 22 12.56 2.13 13.80
CA ASP A 22 13.03 3.44 14.27
C ASP A 22 14.11 3.32 15.37
N LEU A 23 15.28 3.94 15.12
CA LEU A 23 16.37 3.93 16.08
C LEU A 23 15.94 4.55 17.43
N ASN A 24 16.46 4.00 18.52
CA ASN A 24 16.27 4.44 19.91
C ASN A 24 14.81 4.59 20.39
N LYS A 25 13.82 4.06 19.67
CA LYS A 25 12.46 3.87 20.20
C LYS A 25 12.41 2.52 20.92
N THR A 26 12.11 2.51 22.23
CA THR A 26 11.89 1.26 22.97
C THR A 26 10.42 0.92 23.00
N ALA A 27 10.10 -0.35 22.75
CA ALA A 27 8.77 -0.93 22.95
C ALA A 27 8.22 -0.52 24.32
N SER A 28 7.15 0.30 24.33
CA SER A 28 6.52 0.67 25.58
C SER A 28 5.79 -0.55 26.14
N ASN A 29 6.27 -1.11 27.26
CA ASN A 29 5.54 -2.11 28.02
C ASN A 29 4.27 -1.46 28.57
N VAL A 30 3.17 -1.48 27.81
CA VAL A 30 1.85 -1.05 28.28
C VAL A 30 1.42 -2.02 29.38
N ASN A 31 1.61 -1.56 30.61
CA ASN A 31 1.39 -2.35 31.82
C ASN A 31 -0.13 -2.58 32.02
N LYS A 32 -0.61 -3.81 31.84
CA LYS A 32 -2.03 -4.22 31.91
C LYS A 32 -2.70 -4.09 33.29
N ASN A 33 -2.06 -3.48 34.30
CA ASN A 33 -2.45 -3.57 35.71
C ASN A 33 -2.78 -2.24 36.42
N GLY A 34 -3.27 -1.23 35.70
CA GLY A 34 -3.91 -0.06 36.32
C GLY A 34 -5.41 -0.10 36.07
N GLY A 35 -6.23 -0.29 37.12
CA GLY A 35 -7.69 -0.29 36.99
C GLY A 35 -8.20 0.97 36.28
N ARG A 36 -8.64 0.80 35.03
CA ARG A 36 -9.20 1.86 34.19
C ARG A 36 -10.71 1.97 34.45
N PRO A 37 -11.27 3.16 34.71
CA PRO A 37 -12.71 3.35 34.66
C PRO A 37 -13.17 3.19 33.19
N SER A 38 -14.05 2.22 32.96
CA SER A 38 -14.49 1.77 31.64
C SER A 38 -15.57 2.69 31.05
N ILE A 39 -15.22 3.54 30.07
CA ILE A 39 -16.17 4.08 29.06
C ILE A 39 -15.45 4.35 27.70
N ALA A 40 -14.51 3.51 27.28
CA ALA A 40 -13.92 3.54 25.93
C ALA A 40 -13.63 2.11 25.46
N ALA A 41 -13.78 1.86 24.16
CA ALA A 41 -13.54 0.56 23.52
C ALA A 41 -12.11 0.07 23.82
N ALA A 42 -11.97 -1.22 24.13
CA ALA A 42 -10.67 -1.85 24.43
C ALA A 42 -10.43 -2.95 23.42
N CYS A 43 -10.23 -2.56 22.16
CA CYS A 43 -9.84 -3.50 21.12
C CYS A 43 -8.43 -4.03 21.37
N ASP A 44 -8.26 -5.34 21.24
CA ASP A 44 -6.92 -5.93 21.24
C ASP A 44 -6.13 -5.44 20.01
N PRO A 45 -4.79 -5.33 20.13
CA PRO A 45 -3.97 -4.92 19.00
C PRO A 45 -4.11 -5.87 17.79
N PRO A 46 -4.19 -5.32 16.56
CA PRO A 46 -4.27 -6.10 15.33
C PRO A 46 -3.08 -7.06 15.19
N SER A 47 -3.35 -8.34 14.95
CA SER A 47 -2.32 -9.38 14.93
C SER A 47 -2.33 -10.26 13.68
N ALA A 48 -3.44 -10.29 12.93
CA ALA A 48 -3.54 -11.12 11.74
C ALA A 48 -2.58 -10.70 10.63
N GLN A 49 -1.99 -11.70 9.99
CA GLN A 49 -1.05 -11.57 8.88
C GLN A 49 -1.44 -12.55 7.78
N THR A 50 -1.55 -12.08 6.54
CA THR A 50 -1.82 -12.92 5.38
C THR A 50 -0.93 -12.52 4.21
N ASP A 51 -0.43 -13.51 3.47
CA ASP A 51 0.38 -13.26 2.28
C ASP A 51 -0.51 -13.16 1.03
N LEU A 52 -0.27 -12.11 0.25
CA LEU A 52 -0.60 -11.99 -1.16
C LEU A 52 0.56 -12.59 -1.96
N ASP A 53 0.32 -13.70 -2.65
CA ASP A 53 1.36 -14.61 -3.12
C ASP A 53 1.03 -15.32 -4.45
N ILE A 54 0.13 -14.75 -5.25
CA ILE A 54 -0.29 -15.35 -6.53
C ILE A 54 0.75 -15.16 -7.65
N ASN A 55 1.48 -14.05 -7.65
CA ASN A 55 2.38 -13.64 -8.74
C ASN A 55 3.86 -13.78 -8.34
N ASN A 56 4.80 -13.10 -9.02
CA ASN A 56 6.22 -13.15 -8.68
C ASN A 56 6.57 -12.36 -7.39
N VAL A 57 5.59 -11.78 -6.71
CA VAL A 57 5.72 -11.15 -5.39
C VAL A 57 5.12 -12.06 -4.33
N ARG A 58 5.79 -12.14 -3.16
CA ARG A 58 5.12 -12.50 -1.90
C ARG A 58 5.10 -11.26 -1.03
N ALA A 59 3.93 -10.67 -0.83
CA ALA A 59 3.72 -9.49 -0.02
C ALA A 59 2.85 -9.83 1.19
N ARG A 60 3.37 -9.60 2.40
CA ARG A 60 2.57 -9.73 3.63
C ARG A 60 1.70 -8.50 3.86
N VAL A 61 0.46 -8.73 4.25
CA VAL A 61 -0.48 -7.68 4.69
C VAL A 61 -0.93 -7.99 6.12
N LEU A 62 -0.99 -6.96 6.96
CA LEU A 62 -1.48 -7.06 8.33
C LEU A 62 -2.88 -6.45 8.44
N SER A 63 -3.63 -6.85 9.46
CA SER A 63 -5.02 -6.38 9.65
C SER A 63 -5.12 -4.93 10.13
N GLY A 64 -4.06 -4.38 10.69
CA GLY A 64 -4.07 -3.02 11.25
C GLY A 64 -3.36 -2.02 10.37
N MET A 65 -3.75 -1.88 9.10
CA MET A 65 -3.31 -0.85 8.14
C MET A 65 -1.86 -0.92 7.63
N ASP A 66 -0.99 -1.69 8.27
CA ASP A 66 0.40 -1.88 7.87
C ASP A 66 0.62 -3.14 7.03
N MET A 67 1.76 -3.18 6.35
CA MET A 67 2.08 -4.19 5.35
C MET A 67 3.59 -4.34 5.16
N TRP A 68 3.97 -5.42 4.48
CA TRP A 68 5.33 -5.75 4.03
C TRP A 68 6.31 -6.27 5.08
N TRP A 69 5.88 -6.46 6.33
CA TRP A 69 6.71 -6.96 7.43
C TRP A 69 5.98 -8.01 8.29
N ASP A 70 6.67 -8.55 9.31
CA ASP A 70 6.10 -9.49 10.30
C ASP A 70 6.38 -9.12 11.77
N PHE A 71 6.51 -7.82 12.05
CA PHE A 71 6.98 -7.28 13.34
C PHE A 71 8.47 -7.40 13.62
N ASN A 72 9.24 -8.05 12.73
CA ASN A 72 10.68 -8.23 12.93
C ASN A 72 11.48 -8.08 11.64
N THR A 73 10.92 -8.53 10.51
CA THR A 73 11.64 -8.68 9.24
C THR A 73 10.77 -8.29 8.05
N ALA A 74 11.42 -7.85 6.97
CA ALA A 74 10.79 -7.62 5.67
C ALA A 74 10.13 -8.90 5.12
N LYS A 75 9.01 -8.70 4.42
CA LYS A 75 8.12 -9.69 3.81
C LYS A 75 7.52 -9.20 2.49
N TYR A 76 8.18 -8.27 1.80
CA TYR A 76 7.91 -7.98 0.40
C TYR A 76 9.01 -8.59 -0.48
N GLU A 77 8.85 -9.86 -0.79
CA GLU A 77 9.86 -10.67 -1.48
C GLU A 77 9.65 -10.67 -2.99
N VAL A 78 10.61 -10.15 -3.75
CA VAL A 78 10.59 -10.09 -5.22
C VAL A 78 12.00 -10.28 -5.77
N PRO A 79 12.28 -11.27 -6.63
CA PRO A 79 11.40 -12.36 -7.03
C PRO A 79 11.04 -13.29 -5.87
N LYS A 80 9.81 -13.81 -5.85
CA LYS A 80 9.36 -14.79 -4.87
C LYS A 80 10.22 -16.06 -4.91
N GLY A 81 10.72 -16.47 -3.75
CA GLY A 81 11.67 -17.59 -3.58
C GLY A 81 13.15 -17.17 -3.59
N SER A 82 13.47 -15.89 -3.83
CA SER A 82 14.85 -15.38 -3.79
C SER A 82 15.40 -15.15 -2.39
N ASN A 83 14.52 -15.04 -1.38
CA ASN A 83 14.82 -14.54 -0.03
C ASN A 83 15.36 -13.10 0.02
N LYS A 84 15.19 -12.32 -1.04
CA LYS A 84 15.50 -10.89 -1.08
C LYS A 84 14.21 -10.10 -1.01
N ASN A 85 14.21 -9.01 -0.25
CA ASN A 85 13.05 -8.15 -0.09
C ASN A 85 13.32 -6.79 -0.72
N SER A 86 12.27 -6.10 -1.17
CA SER A 86 12.38 -4.76 -1.77
C SER A 86 11.68 -3.67 -0.95
N LEU A 87 10.84 -4.06 0.01
CA LEU A 87 10.17 -3.17 0.95
C LEU A 87 10.22 -3.82 2.32
N PHE A 88 10.50 -3.02 3.35
CA PHE A 88 10.49 -3.49 4.74
C PHE A 88 9.13 -3.30 5.35
N ALA A 89 8.62 -2.07 5.43
CA ALA A 89 7.32 -1.79 6.02
C ALA A 89 6.59 -0.68 5.24
N GLY A 90 5.26 -0.68 5.35
CA GLY A 90 4.42 0.39 4.85
C GLY A 90 3.17 0.53 5.68
N SER A 91 2.56 1.71 5.66
CA SER A 91 1.30 1.99 6.34
C SER A 91 0.61 3.21 5.75
N LEU A 92 -0.67 3.39 6.07
CA LEU A 92 -1.41 4.59 5.67
C LEU A 92 -1.39 5.60 6.80
N TRP A 93 -1.25 6.89 6.51
CA TRP A 93 -1.37 7.94 7.49
C TRP A 93 -2.57 8.81 7.12
N LEU A 94 -3.34 9.22 8.11
CA LEU A 94 -4.44 10.14 7.92
C LEU A 94 -4.35 11.23 8.99
N GLY A 95 -4.50 12.48 8.59
CA GLY A 95 -4.50 13.59 9.52
C GLY A 95 -5.27 14.80 9.02
N GLY A 96 -5.77 15.59 9.95
CA GLY A 96 -6.49 16.83 9.65
C GLY A 96 -6.94 17.54 10.93
N VAL A 97 -7.74 18.58 10.78
CA VAL A 97 -8.21 19.39 11.92
C VAL A 97 -9.73 19.44 11.98
N ASP A 98 -10.29 19.27 13.18
CA ASP A 98 -11.74 19.45 13.35
C ASP A 98 -12.14 20.94 13.29
N ALA A 99 -13.45 21.22 13.36
CA ALA A 99 -13.97 22.59 13.31
C ALA A 99 -13.52 23.46 14.51
N GLY A 100 -13.04 22.87 15.60
CA GLY A 100 -12.47 23.55 16.76
C GLY A 100 -10.96 23.82 16.63
N GLY A 101 -10.33 23.37 15.54
CA GLY A 101 -8.90 23.48 15.32
C GLY A 101 -8.08 22.42 16.06
N GLN A 102 -8.71 21.35 16.57
CA GLN A 102 -7.99 20.25 17.20
C GLN A 102 -7.44 19.30 16.14
N LEU A 103 -6.17 18.93 16.30
CA LEU A 103 -5.49 18.00 15.42
C LEU A 103 -6.00 16.56 15.66
N LYS A 104 -6.37 15.90 14.57
CA LYS A 104 -6.74 14.49 14.54
C LYS A 104 -5.76 13.75 13.64
N VAL A 105 -5.15 12.68 14.13
CA VAL A 105 -4.12 11.92 13.39
C VAL A 105 -4.24 10.44 13.74
N ALA A 106 -4.30 9.61 12.71
CA ALA A 106 -4.13 8.18 12.77
C ALA A 106 -2.90 7.84 11.91
N ALA A 107 -1.78 7.50 12.55
CA ALA A 107 -0.54 7.20 11.86
C ALA A 107 0.30 6.22 12.66
N GLN A 108 0.94 5.28 11.98
CA GLN A 108 1.82 4.33 12.64
C GLN A 108 2.97 3.90 11.73
N THR A 109 4.10 3.55 12.32
CA THR A 109 5.23 2.93 11.61
C THR A 109 5.37 1.48 12.05
N TYR A 110 6.27 1.18 12.98
CA TYR A 110 6.63 -0.15 13.45
C TYR A 110 5.92 -0.57 14.73
N ARG A 111 4.85 0.13 15.12
CA ARG A 111 4.06 -0.16 16.34
C ARG A 111 4.91 -0.28 17.62
N GLN A 112 6.01 0.47 17.69
CA GLN A 112 6.94 0.40 18.81
C GLN A 112 6.43 1.19 20.03
N ARG A 113 5.59 2.19 19.82
CA ARG A 113 4.99 3.00 20.90
C ARG A 113 3.54 2.60 21.14
N GLY A 114 2.87 2.09 20.13
CA GLY A 114 1.61 1.40 20.25
C GLY A 114 0.87 1.31 18.92
N TRP A 115 -0.41 1.66 18.93
CA TRP A 115 -1.32 1.48 17.80
C TRP A 115 -2.26 2.67 17.68
N ASP A 116 -2.60 2.98 16.44
CA ASP A 116 -3.59 3.99 16.08
C ASP A 116 -4.75 3.37 15.28
N ILE A 117 -4.67 2.07 14.99
CA ILE A 117 -5.63 1.33 14.17
C ILE A 117 -6.02 0.02 14.83
N TRP A 118 -7.29 -0.34 14.68
CA TRP A 118 -7.87 -1.57 15.19
C TRP A 118 -8.70 -2.30 14.12
N PRO A 119 -8.78 -3.64 14.16
CA PRO A 119 -9.60 -4.40 13.23
C PRO A 119 -11.09 -4.10 13.38
N GLY A 120 -11.85 -4.30 12.30
CA GLY A 120 -13.30 -4.29 12.31
C GLY A 120 -13.96 -2.96 11.98
N PRO A 121 -15.27 -2.99 11.69
CA PRO A 121 -16.07 -1.81 11.39
C PRO A 121 -16.44 -1.02 12.65
N LEU A 122 -16.87 0.22 12.46
CA LEU A 122 -17.47 1.05 13.49
C LEU A 122 -19.01 0.97 13.40
N ASN A 123 -19.67 1.29 14.51
CA ASN A 123 -21.07 1.66 14.49
C ASN A 123 -21.25 2.93 13.63
N THR A 124 -22.18 2.86 12.68
CA THR A 124 -22.41 3.89 11.67
C THR A 124 -23.00 5.19 12.21
N VAL A 125 -23.49 5.20 13.45
CA VAL A 125 -24.11 6.37 14.11
C VAL A 125 -23.20 6.92 15.20
N THR A 126 -22.59 6.06 16.03
CA THR A 126 -21.79 6.48 17.18
C THR A 126 -20.29 6.56 16.91
N ALA A 127 -19.82 6.01 15.79
CA ALA A 127 -18.40 5.84 15.47
C ALA A 127 -17.64 5.18 16.62
N THR A 128 -18.15 4.05 17.09
CA THR A 128 -17.53 3.24 18.17
C THR A 128 -17.53 1.77 17.78
N THR A 129 -16.63 1.00 18.37
CA THR A 129 -16.59 -0.46 18.26
C THR A 129 -16.36 -1.07 19.64
N ASP A 130 -16.20 -2.39 19.72
CA ASP A 130 -15.87 -3.11 20.95
C ASP A 130 -14.92 -4.27 20.69
N ALA A 131 -14.46 -4.89 21.78
CA ALA A 131 -13.45 -5.95 21.75
C ALA A 131 -13.91 -7.20 20.97
N ASP A 132 -15.20 -7.55 21.02
CA ASP A 132 -15.74 -8.74 20.35
C ASP A 132 -15.78 -8.50 18.83
N VAL A 133 -16.17 -7.29 18.41
CA VAL A 133 -16.10 -6.87 17.00
C VAL A 133 -14.65 -6.88 16.51
N CYS A 134 -13.74 -6.25 17.24
CA CYS A 134 -12.33 -6.20 16.87
C CYS A 134 -11.71 -7.61 16.75
N SER A 135 -12.00 -8.50 17.71
CA SER A 135 -11.52 -9.89 17.65
C SER A 135 -12.09 -10.67 16.47
N LYS A 136 -13.38 -10.48 16.13
CA LYS A 136 -14.04 -11.13 15.00
C LYS A 136 -13.42 -10.75 13.65
N TYR A 137 -12.99 -9.50 13.51
CA TYR A 137 -12.47 -8.95 12.26
C TYR A 137 -10.95 -8.85 12.19
N ASP A 138 -10.20 -9.31 13.20
CA ASP A 138 -8.73 -9.46 13.14
C ASP A 138 -8.35 -10.65 12.23
N LYS A 139 -8.64 -10.52 10.93
CA LYS A 139 -8.35 -11.50 9.88
C LYS A 139 -8.50 -10.88 8.49
N HIS A 140 -7.88 -11.51 7.50
CA HIS A 140 -8.11 -11.20 6.09
C HIS A 140 -9.01 -12.27 5.47
N PHE A 141 -9.94 -11.83 4.61
CA PHE A 141 -10.78 -12.70 3.81
C PHE A 141 -10.10 -12.88 2.45
N LYS A 142 -9.38 -14.00 2.31
CA LYS A 142 -8.62 -14.36 1.11
C LYS A 142 -9.50 -15.11 0.13
N VAL A 143 -9.56 -14.62 -1.10
CA VAL A 143 -10.30 -15.25 -2.21
C VAL A 143 -9.46 -15.17 -3.49
N THR A 144 -9.70 -16.08 -4.42
CA THR A 144 -9.12 -16.02 -5.77
C THR A 144 -10.21 -15.92 -6.82
N ARG A 145 -9.92 -15.18 -7.89
CA ARG A 145 -10.81 -15.02 -9.03
C ARG A 145 -11.22 -16.37 -9.61
N THR A 146 -10.26 -17.27 -9.85
CA THR A 146 -10.51 -18.62 -10.38
C THR A 146 -11.46 -19.45 -9.48
N MET A 147 -11.41 -19.27 -8.16
CA MET A 147 -12.34 -19.95 -7.25
C MET A 147 -13.78 -19.49 -7.46
N VAL A 148 -13.97 -18.18 -7.59
CA VAL A 148 -15.28 -17.54 -7.79
C VAL A 148 -15.80 -17.85 -9.20
N GLU A 149 -14.94 -17.80 -10.21
CA GLU A 149 -15.27 -18.21 -11.59
C GLU A 149 -15.72 -19.67 -11.64
N SER A 150 -15.00 -20.59 -10.98
CA SER A 150 -15.37 -22.01 -10.95
C SER A 150 -16.74 -22.25 -10.31
N PHE A 151 -17.08 -21.46 -9.27
CA PHE A 151 -18.40 -21.51 -8.63
C PHE A 151 -19.50 -20.97 -9.55
N ALA A 152 -19.28 -19.79 -10.15
CA ALA A 152 -20.24 -19.14 -11.04
C ALA A 152 -20.44 -19.89 -12.38
N SER A 153 -19.45 -20.68 -12.81
CA SER A 153 -19.51 -21.50 -14.03
C SER A 153 -19.90 -22.96 -13.79
N ASP A 154 -20.24 -23.36 -12.56
CA ASP A 154 -20.64 -24.75 -12.27
C ASP A 154 -21.89 -25.13 -13.08
N PRO A 155 -21.97 -26.32 -13.69
CA PRO A 155 -23.15 -26.74 -14.44
C PRO A 155 -24.47 -26.76 -13.65
N ASN A 156 -24.40 -26.80 -12.31
CA ASN A 156 -25.54 -26.77 -11.42
C ASN A 156 -25.78 -25.39 -10.80
N TYR A 157 -25.02 -24.37 -11.19
CA TYR A 157 -25.22 -22.99 -10.73
C TYR A 157 -26.66 -22.51 -11.03
N PRO A 158 -27.34 -21.83 -10.09
CA PRO A 158 -26.85 -21.36 -8.78
C PRO A 158 -26.89 -22.40 -7.64
N THR A 159 -27.46 -23.58 -7.86
CA THR A 159 -27.66 -24.63 -6.84
C THR A 159 -26.45 -25.57 -6.65
N VAL A 160 -25.25 -25.00 -6.52
CA VAL A 160 -23.99 -25.76 -6.41
C VAL A 160 -23.93 -26.53 -5.09
N ALA A 161 -23.66 -27.84 -5.15
CA ALA A 161 -23.70 -28.71 -3.97
C ALA A 161 -22.53 -28.50 -2.99
N SER A 162 -21.38 -28.02 -3.46
CA SER A 162 -20.18 -27.81 -2.66
C SER A 162 -19.60 -26.42 -2.91
N ILE A 163 -19.94 -25.49 -2.04
CA ILE A 163 -19.49 -24.09 -2.12
C ILE A 163 -18.15 -23.97 -1.36
N PRO A 164 -17.11 -23.34 -1.95
CA PRO A 164 -15.86 -23.04 -1.26
C PRO A 164 -16.06 -22.25 0.04
N GLN A 165 -15.30 -22.60 1.08
CA GLN A 165 -15.44 -21.96 2.39
C GLN A 165 -15.20 -20.43 2.34
N ALA A 166 -14.29 -19.95 1.50
CA ALA A 166 -14.05 -18.52 1.35
C ALA A 166 -15.25 -17.75 0.76
N ILE A 167 -16.08 -18.40 -0.06
CA ILE A 167 -17.33 -17.83 -0.56
C ILE A 167 -18.39 -17.89 0.55
N LEU A 168 -18.48 -18.99 1.31
CA LEU A 168 -19.41 -19.10 2.44
C LEU A 168 -19.15 -18.09 3.56
N ASP A 169 -17.87 -17.85 3.89
CA ASP A 169 -17.45 -16.96 4.98
C ASP A 169 -17.26 -15.51 4.53
N TRP A 170 -17.62 -15.17 3.30
CA TRP A 170 -17.45 -13.83 2.76
C TRP A 170 -18.24 -12.80 3.60
N PRO A 171 -17.60 -11.72 4.07
CA PRO A 171 -18.20 -10.83 5.07
C PRO A 171 -19.01 -9.73 4.36
N ALA A 172 -19.95 -10.12 3.50
CA ALA A 172 -20.75 -9.19 2.72
C ALA A 172 -21.56 -8.21 3.60
N HIS A 173 -22.00 -8.68 4.77
CA HIS A 173 -22.82 -7.89 5.68
C HIS A 173 -22.20 -7.65 7.04
N GLY A 174 -22.41 -6.44 7.55
CA GLY A 174 -22.18 -6.11 8.95
C GLY A 174 -23.29 -6.62 9.85
N ASP A 175 -22.98 -6.69 11.14
CA ASP A 175 -23.90 -7.13 12.17
C ASP A 175 -24.72 -5.94 12.69
N ASN A 176 -26.02 -5.96 12.39
CA ASN A 176 -26.96 -4.92 12.79
C ASN A 176 -27.08 -4.77 14.32
N SER A 177 -26.78 -5.81 15.11
CA SER A 177 -26.79 -5.70 16.57
C SER A 177 -25.71 -4.75 17.12
N TYR A 178 -24.64 -4.52 16.34
CA TYR A 178 -23.59 -3.54 16.62
C TYR A 178 -23.78 -2.22 15.85
N GLY A 179 -24.85 -2.08 15.05
CA GLY A 179 -25.13 -0.92 14.21
C GLY A 179 -24.10 -0.69 13.09
N GLN A 180 -23.49 -1.78 12.62
CA GLN A 180 -22.52 -1.77 11.52
C GLN A 180 -23.19 -1.48 10.18
N ASP A 181 -22.40 -1.10 9.19
CA ASP A 181 -22.89 -0.94 7.83
C ASP A 181 -23.41 -2.29 7.30
N TYR A 182 -24.58 -2.25 6.65
CA TYR A 182 -25.16 -3.47 6.12
C TYR A 182 -24.36 -3.98 4.92
N TYR A 183 -23.70 -3.12 4.16
CA TYR A 183 -22.83 -3.52 3.05
C TYR A 183 -21.36 -3.30 3.42
N LEU A 184 -20.67 -4.39 3.78
CA LEU A 184 -19.24 -4.40 4.09
C LEU A 184 -18.44 -4.82 2.85
N ALA A 185 -18.15 -6.11 2.69
CA ALA A 185 -17.44 -6.59 1.52
C ALA A 185 -18.37 -6.61 0.30
N PRO A 186 -17.88 -6.23 -0.88
CA PRO A 186 -18.70 -6.24 -2.08
C PRO A 186 -19.02 -7.68 -2.53
N PHE A 187 -20.22 -7.89 -3.04
CA PHE A 187 -20.69 -9.17 -3.57
C PHE A 187 -21.58 -8.94 -4.79
N TYR A 188 -21.62 -9.94 -5.65
CA TYR A 188 -22.59 -10.06 -6.73
C TYR A 188 -23.85 -10.71 -6.17
N ASP A 189 -24.94 -9.97 -6.21
CA ASP A 189 -26.28 -10.37 -5.79
C ASP A 189 -27.01 -10.98 -7.01
N TYR A 190 -27.13 -12.31 -7.04
CA TYR A 190 -27.65 -13.05 -8.18
C TYR A 190 -29.19 -12.92 -8.29
N ASP A 191 -29.90 -12.96 -7.17
CA ASP A 191 -31.37 -12.92 -7.15
C ASP A 191 -31.96 -11.52 -6.91
N GLY A 192 -31.11 -10.55 -6.58
CA GLY A 192 -31.45 -9.14 -6.44
C GLY A 192 -32.17 -8.81 -5.14
N ASP A 193 -32.07 -9.67 -4.12
CA ASP A 193 -32.76 -9.49 -2.83
C ASP A 193 -31.99 -8.60 -1.83
N GLY A 194 -30.73 -8.28 -2.16
CA GLY A 194 -29.83 -7.45 -1.39
C GLY A 194 -29.11 -8.14 -0.23
N ASN A 195 -29.35 -9.44 0.00
CA ASN A 195 -28.69 -10.27 1.00
C ASN A 195 -27.68 -11.19 0.34
N TYR A 196 -26.62 -11.55 1.07
CA TYR A 196 -25.61 -12.48 0.61
C TYR A 196 -25.95 -13.90 1.04
N ASN A 197 -26.33 -14.70 0.06
CA ASN A 197 -26.62 -16.11 0.18
C ASN A 197 -25.96 -16.91 -0.96
N PRO A 198 -24.78 -17.51 -0.71
CA PRO A 198 -24.12 -18.36 -1.69
C PRO A 198 -24.96 -19.54 -2.19
N TYR A 199 -25.91 -20.04 -1.40
CA TYR A 199 -26.82 -21.10 -1.85
C TYR A 199 -27.91 -20.63 -2.82
N ALA A 200 -28.12 -19.32 -2.93
CA ALA A 200 -28.97 -18.68 -3.94
C ALA A 200 -28.17 -18.20 -5.17
N GLY A 201 -26.84 -18.31 -5.16
CA GLY A 201 -25.98 -17.98 -6.29
C GLY A 201 -25.01 -16.83 -6.04
N ASP A 202 -25.04 -16.18 -4.87
CA ASP A 202 -24.20 -15.01 -4.63
C ASP A 202 -22.73 -15.35 -4.44
N TYR A 203 -21.85 -14.43 -4.83
CA TYR A 203 -20.41 -14.62 -4.73
C TYR A 203 -19.65 -13.28 -4.61
N PRO A 204 -18.37 -13.28 -4.19
CA PRO A 204 -17.55 -12.06 -4.14
C PRO A 204 -17.46 -11.34 -5.51
N ASP A 205 -17.66 -10.01 -5.53
CA ASP A 205 -17.93 -9.21 -6.74
C ASP A 205 -16.72 -9.01 -7.70
N TYR A 206 -16.29 -10.08 -8.34
CA TYR A 206 -15.38 -10.04 -9.49
C TYR A 206 -16.13 -9.80 -10.79
N ASP A 207 -15.52 -9.11 -11.77
CA ASP A 207 -16.03 -9.04 -13.15
C ASP A 207 -15.82 -10.36 -13.90
N ILE A 208 -16.61 -11.39 -13.57
CA ILE A 208 -16.56 -12.71 -14.23
C ILE A 208 -17.04 -12.62 -15.68
N SER A 209 -18.03 -11.78 -15.95
CA SER A 209 -18.62 -11.62 -17.29
C SER A 209 -17.69 -10.92 -18.28
N GLY A 210 -16.73 -10.12 -17.80
CA GLY A 210 -15.89 -9.25 -18.62
C GLY A 210 -16.56 -7.93 -19.00
N ASP A 211 -17.84 -7.74 -18.66
CA ASP A 211 -18.66 -6.60 -19.09
C ASP A 211 -19.01 -5.63 -17.94
N ALA A 212 -18.66 -5.93 -16.68
CA ALA A 212 -18.99 -5.06 -15.55
C ALA A 212 -18.26 -3.70 -15.61
N GLY A 213 -17.15 -3.63 -16.32
CA GLY A 213 -16.35 -2.41 -16.42
C GLY A 213 -15.77 -2.06 -15.06
N CYS A 214 -15.86 -0.79 -14.69
CA CYS A 214 -15.48 -0.29 -13.38
C CYS A 214 -16.56 -0.52 -12.30
N SER A 215 -17.62 -1.27 -12.63
CA SER A 215 -18.71 -1.55 -11.69
C SER A 215 -18.36 -2.69 -10.75
N ALA A 216 -17.51 -3.64 -11.17
CA ALA A 216 -16.97 -4.66 -10.29
C ALA A 216 -16.09 -4.03 -9.21
N ARG A 217 -16.19 -4.56 -8.00
CA ARG A 217 -15.55 -3.98 -6.82
C ARG A 217 -14.39 -4.79 -6.27
N LEU A 218 -14.16 -6.01 -6.75
CA LEU A 218 -12.96 -6.81 -6.46
C LEU A 218 -12.08 -6.97 -7.70
N PHE A 219 -10.78 -6.83 -7.50
CA PHE A 219 -9.76 -6.86 -8.55
C PHE A 219 -8.69 -7.92 -8.30
N GLY A 220 -7.90 -8.24 -9.32
CA GLY A 220 -6.82 -9.23 -9.21
C GLY A 220 -7.27 -10.67 -9.45
N ASP A 221 -6.28 -11.55 -9.52
CA ASP A 221 -6.48 -13.01 -9.53
C ASP A 221 -6.51 -13.58 -8.11
N GLN A 222 -5.93 -12.85 -7.16
CA GLN A 222 -6.02 -13.10 -5.73
C GLN A 222 -6.29 -11.77 -5.02
N THR A 223 -7.23 -11.79 -4.08
CA THR A 223 -7.63 -10.62 -3.30
C THR A 223 -7.65 -10.97 -1.82
N LEU A 224 -7.09 -10.09 -1.01
CA LEU A 224 -7.28 -10.04 0.43
C LEU A 224 -8.23 -8.89 0.71
N TRP A 225 -9.36 -9.14 1.36
CA TRP A 225 -10.27 -8.09 1.82
C TRP A 225 -10.29 -8.05 3.35
N TRP A 226 -10.32 -6.85 3.95
CA TRP A 226 -10.49 -6.67 5.38
C TRP A 226 -11.04 -5.27 5.71
N VAL A 227 -11.47 -5.08 6.95
CA VAL A 227 -11.98 -3.80 7.46
C VAL A 227 -11.28 -3.45 8.75
N PHE A 228 -10.94 -2.17 8.93
CA PHE A 228 -10.31 -1.63 10.13
C PHE A 228 -10.78 -0.21 10.41
N ASN A 229 -10.44 0.33 11.58
CA ASN A 229 -10.84 1.65 12.04
C ASN A 229 -9.78 2.32 12.91
N ASP A 230 -9.89 3.63 13.09
CA ASP A 230 -9.02 4.43 13.98
C ASP A 230 -9.66 4.73 15.35
N LYS A 231 -10.73 4.04 15.76
CA LYS A 231 -11.45 4.40 17.00
C LYS A 231 -11.82 3.18 17.83
N GLY A 232 -10.89 2.23 17.91
CA GLY A 232 -10.98 1.02 18.72
C GLY A 232 -10.40 1.13 20.13
N ASP A 233 -9.45 2.03 20.36
CA ASP A 233 -8.94 2.47 21.68
C ASP A 233 -8.23 3.84 21.49
N ILE A 234 -7.44 4.28 22.47
CA ILE A 234 -6.61 5.48 22.38
C ILE A 234 -5.42 5.28 21.43
N HIS A 235 -5.09 6.30 20.65
CA HIS A 235 -3.90 6.31 19.80
C HIS A 235 -2.66 6.42 20.67
N THR A 236 -1.73 5.50 20.46
CA THR A 236 -0.51 5.39 21.29
C THR A 236 0.76 5.43 20.47
N GLU A 237 0.68 5.24 19.15
CA GLU A 237 1.83 5.37 18.26
C GLU A 237 2.08 6.85 17.94
N SER A 238 1.11 7.54 17.35
CA SER A 238 1.22 8.98 17.08
C SER A 238 0.87 9.85 18.30
N GLY A 239 0.00 9.34 19.19
CA GLY A 239 -0.60 10.11 20.27
C GLY A 239 -1.63 11.15 19.81
N GLY A 240 -2.10 11.07 18.55
CA GLY A 240 -3.16 11.91 18.00
C GLY A 240 -4.54 11.59 18.59
N GLU A 241 -5.54 12.44 18.33
CA GLU A 241 -6.92 12.09 18.65
C GLU A 241 -7.59 11.33 17.49
N PRO A 242 -8.42 10.30 17.79
CA PRO A 242 -9.13 9.53 16.77
C PRO A 242 -10.13 10.39 16.01
N MET A 243 -10.27 10.13 14.71
CA MET A 243 -11.19 10.79 13.80
C MET A 243 -12.54 10.08 13.76
N GLY A 244 -12.61 8.76 13.95
CA GLY A 244 -13.83 7.97 13.74
C GLY A 244 -13.97 7.50 12.29
N ILE A 245 -12.87 6.99 11.76
CA ILE A 245 -12.67 6.54 10.39
C ILE A 245 -12.78 5.03 10.37
N GLU A 246 -13.53 4.54 9.39
CA GLU A 246 -13.59 3.13 9.03
C GLU A 246 -13.04 2.98 7.61
N VAL A 247 -12.25 1.95 7.37
CA VAL A 247 -11.65 1.68 6.06
C VAL A 247 -12.00 0.26 5.63
N HIS A 248 -12.60 0.12 4.46
CA HIS A 248 -12.73 -1.16 3.77
C HIS A 248 -11.58 -1.27 2.79
N ALA A 249 -10.72 -2.26 3.01
CA ALA A 249 -9.47 -2.41 2.28
C ALA A 249 -9.46 -3.68 1.43
N GLN A 250 -8.86 -3.58 0.26
CA GLN A 250 -8.45 -4.73 -0.53
C GLN A 250 -6.99 -4.62 -0.95
N ALA A 251 -6.28 -5.74 -0.93
CA ALA A 251 -4.97 -5.92 -1.54
C ALA A 251 -5.08 -7.01 -2.60
N PHE A 252 -4.55 -6.77 -3.79
CA PHE A 252 -4.72 -7.68 -4.91
C PHE A 252 -3.52 -7.69 -5.86
N ALA A 253 -3.40 -8.78 -6.60
CA ALA A 253 -2.32 -9.00 -7.56
C ALA A 253 -2.80 -9.87 -8.73
N PHE A 254 -2.10 -9.76 -9.86
CA PHE A 254 -2.36 -10.52 -11.09
C PHE A 254 -1.22 -11.47 -11.39
N ALA A 255 -1.55 -12.70 -11.78
CA ALA A 255 -0.60 -13.69 -12.26
C ALA A 255 -0.46 -13.57 -13.79
N THR A 256 0.47 -12.72 -14.23
CA THR A 256 0.73 -12.48 -15.66
C THR A 256 2.12 -12.99 -16.07
N ASN A 257 2.44 -12.89 -17.36
CA ASN A 257 3.76 -13.23 -17.91
C ASN A 257 4.61 -11.99 -18.25
N ASP A 258 4.12 -10.80 -17.90
CA ASP A 258 4.77 -9.50 -18.14
C ASP A 258 5.14 -8.83 -16.81
N GLU A 259 5.46 -7.54 -16.84
CA GLU A 259 5.93 -6.80 -15.66
C GLU A 259 4.86 -6.66 -14.57
N ILE A 260 3.56 -6.81 -14.89
CA ILE A 260 2.46 -6.78 -13.90
C ILE A 260 2.62 -7.92 -12.88
N ASN A 261 3.26 -9.01 -13.28
CA ASN A 261 3.57 -10.14 -12.41
C ASN A 261 4.49 -9.76 -11.23
N ASN A 262 5.15 -8.60 -11.29
CA ASN A 262 6.01 -8.05 -10.24
C ASN A 262 5.34 -6.91 -9.45
N MET A 263 4.01 -6.74 -9.56
CA MET A 263 3.28 -5.64 -8.93
C MET A 263 2.30 -6.14 -7.87
N THR A 264 2.02 -5.29 -6.88
CA THR A 264 0.88 -5.48 -5.96
C THR A 264 0.09 -4.19 -5.85
N PHE A 265 -1.22 -4.30 -5.67
CA PHE A 265 -2.14 -3.16 -5.66
C PHE A 265 -2.98 -3.16 -4.39
N TYR A 266 -3.36 -1.96 -3.96
CA TYR A 266 -4.11 -1.74 -2.74
C TYR A 266 -5.19 -0.69 -3.00
N GLN A 267 -6.41 -0.95 -2.53
CA GLN A 267 -7.50 0.02 -2.59
C GLN A 267 -8.17 0.14 -1.23
N TYR A 268 -8.43 1.39 -0.84
CA TYR A 268 -8.96 1.77 0.45
C TYR A 268 -10.20 2.63 0.24
N ARG A 269 -11.36 2.15 0.69
CA ARG A 269 -12.58 2.95 0.79
C ARG A 269 -12.69 3.48 2.21
N ILE A 270 -12.56 4.78 2.36
CA ILE A 270 -12.43 5.48 3.63
C ILE A 270 -13.76 6.16 3.94
N PHE A 271 -14.33 5.82 5.10
CA PHE A 271 -15.61 6.32 5.58
C PHE A 271 -15.39 7.18 6.82
N ASN A 272 -15.88 8.41 6.80
CA ASN A 272 -16.01 9.21 8.02
C ASN A 272 -17.30 8.83 8.73
N ARG A 273 -17.22 7.96 9.74
CA ARG A 273 -18.36 7.55 10.57
C ARG A 273 -18.66 8.55 11.68
N SER A 274 -17.79 9.54 11.90
CA SER A 274 -17.99 10.56 12.93
C SER A 274 -19.09 11.55 12.57
N SER A 275 -19.58 12.27 13.58
CA SER A 275 -20.58 13.33 13.41
C SER A 275 -19.98 14.68 13.04
N PHE A 276 -18.67 14.77 12.81
CA PHE A 276 -17.97 16.02 12.53
C PHE A 276 -17.14 15.93 11.26
N GLN A 277 -16.93 17.08 10.61
CA GLN A 277 -16.04 17.17 9.47
C GLN A 277 -14.59 17.31 9.93
N VAL A 278 -13.68 16.73 9.17
CA VAL A 278 -12.24 16.96 9.31
C VAL A 278 -11.81 17.82 8.13
N ASN A 279 -11.24 18.99 8.42
CA ASN A 279 -10.74 19.95 7.43
C ASN A 279 -9.24 19.76 7.25
N ASN A 280 -8.69 20.29 6.14
CA ASN A 280 -7.27 20.15 5.80
C ASN A 280 -6.81 18.69 5.95
N THR A 281 -7.63 17.76 5.47
CA THR A 281 -7.36 16.34 5.59
C THR A 281 -6.32 15.94 4.56
N TYR A 282 -5.36 15.14 4.99
CA TYR A 282 -4.36 14.53 4.14
C TYR A 282 -4.38 13.04 4.38
N PHE A 283 -4.37 12.28 3.30
CA PHE A 283 -4.03 10.87 3.33
C PHE A 283 -2.58 10.72 2.87
N GLY A 284 -1.83 9.79 3.45
CA GLY A 284 -0.50 9.47 2.99
C GLY A 284 -0.18 7.99 3.01
N GLN A 285 0.71 7.59 2.11
CA GLN A 285 1.29 6.25 2.04
C GLN A 285 2.73 6.35 2.54
N TRP A 286 2.95 5.84 3.75
CA TRP A 286 4.28 5.76 4.35
C TRP A 286 4.97 4.48 3.88
N VAL A 287 6.27 4.59 3.58
CA VAL A 287 7.08 3.50 3.05
C VAL A 287 8.47 3.54 3.69
N ASP A 288 8.88 2.39 4.21
CA ASP A 288 10.24 2.07 4.60
C ASP A 288 10.81 1.11 3.55
N PRO A 289 11.37 1.65 2.46
CA PRO A 289 12.06 0.83 1.48
C PRO A 289 13.37 0.31 2.07
N ASP A 290 13.59 -0.99 1.89
CA ASP A 290 14.89 -1.63 2.12
C ASP A 290 15.16 -2.47 0.88
N LEU A 291 15.70 -1.83 -0.16
CA LEU A 291 15.86 -2.45 -1.47
C LEU A 291 17.09 -3.35 -1.47
N GLY A 292 16.92 -4.54 -0.90
CA GLY A 292 18.04 -5.45 -0.65
C GLY A 292 18.87 -4.94 0.52
N ASN A 293 20.01 -4.31 0.25
CA ASN A 293 20.83 -3.68 1.28
C ASN A 293 20.35 -2.26 1.60
N TYR A 294 19.54 -2.14 2.64
CA TYR A 294 19.03 -0.86 3.14
C TYR A 294 20.07 0.26 3.39
N LEU A 295 21.37 -0.08 3.55
CA LEU A 295 22.42 0.92 3.78
C LEU A 295 22.88 1.66 2.52
N ASP A 296 22.45 1.23 1.34
CA ASP A 296 22.82 1.87 0.08
C ASP A 296 21.63 2.45 -0.68
N ASP A 297 20.53 2.76 0.00
CA ASP A 297 19.32 3.28 -0.64
C ASP A 297 19.33 4.80 -0.87
N PHE A 298 18.79 5.18 -2.03
CA PHE A 298 18.31 6.52 -2.37
C PHE A 298 16.83 6.48 -2.70
N VAL A 299 16.17 7.62 -2.56
CA VAL A 299 14.76 7.80 -2.90
C VAL A 299 14.54 9.00 -3.82
N GLY A 300 13.42 8.98 -4.52
CA GLY A 300 12.96 10.12 -5.30
C GLY A 300 11.50 9.99 -5.69
N CYS A 301 11.02 10.95 -6.47
CA CYS A 301 9.65 10.90 -6.99
C CYS A 301 9.56 11.33 -8.45
N ASP A 302 8.50 10.86 -9.11
CA ASP A 302 8.07 11.33 -10.42
C ASP A 302 6.72 12.05 -10.23
N VAL A 303 6.77 13.37 -10.29
CA VAL A 303 5.64 14.27 -9.98
C VAL A 303 4.49 14.10 -10.97
N GLY A 304 4.80 13.86 -12.25
CA GLY A 304 3.78 13.66 -13.28
C GLY A 304 3.05 12.32 -13.16
N ARG A 305 3.73 11.29 -12.63
CA ARG A 305 3.15 9.96 -12.45
C ARG A 305 2.44 9.78 -11.10
N GLY A 306 2.84 10.52 -10.07
CA GLY A 306 2.39 10.22 -8.70
C GLY A 306 3.24 9.15 -8.01
N LEU A 307 4.40 8.84 -8.59
CA LEU A 307 5.27 7.73 -8.20
C LEU A 307 6.36 8.19 -7.21
N GLY A 308 6.51 7.45 -6.12
CA GLY A 308 7.60 7.58 -5.16
C GLY A 308 8.44 6.32 -5.23
N TYR A 309 9.77 6.44 -5.32
CA TYR A 309 10.62 5.29 -5.61
C TYR A 309 11.90 5.23 -4.79
N CYS A 310 12.41 4.02 -4.65
CA CYS A 310 13.69 3.68 -4.05
C CYS A 310 14.59 2.96 -5.07
N TYR A 311 15.88 3.25 -5.00
CA TYR A 311 16.91 2.67 -5.85
C TYR A 311 18.27 2.72 -5.14
N ASN A 312 19.14 1.74 -5.40
CA ASN A 312 20.46 1.71 -4.76
C ASN A 312 21.34 2.88 -5.26
N GLY A 313 22.28 3.29 -4.43
CA GLY A 313 23.16 4.44 -4.64
C GLY A 313 24.25 4.22 -5.68
N ASP A 314 24.52 2.98 -6.04
CA ASP A 314 25.45 2.61 -7.10
C ASP A 314 24.95 1.41 -7.93
N ALA A 315 25.83 0.83 -8.75
CA ALA A 315 25.46 -0.21 -9.70
C ALA A 315 25.49 -1.65 -9.12
N ASP A 316 25.80 -1.84 -7.83
CA ASP A 316 25.90 -3.14 -7.17
C ASP A 316 25.28 -3.10 -5.77
N ASP A 317 24.17 -3.80 -5.58
CA ASP A 317 23.53 -3.90 -4.28
C ASP A 317 24.19 -5.01 -3.44
N ASP A 318 24.92 -4.57 -2.41
CA ASP A 318 25.96 -5.35 -1.74
C ASP A 318 25.44 -6.36 -0.70
N GLY A 319 26.28 -7.35 -0.41
CA GLY A 319 26.07 -8.27 0.70
C GLY A 319 25.01 -9.36 0.46
N ALA A 320 24.62 -10.05 1.54
CA ALA A 320 23.79 -11.25 1.45
C ALA A 320 22.32 -10.95 1.11
N GLN A 321 21.83 -9.78 1.51
CA GLN A 321 20.47 -9.31 1.23
C GLN A 321 20.39 -8.54 -0.09
N GLY A 322 21.50 -7.99 -0.56
CA GLY A 322 21.54 -7.19 -1.77
C GLY A 322 21.30 -7.98 -3.06
N TYR A 323 20.71 -7.34 -4.06
CA TYR A 323 20.38 -7.85 -5.39
C TYR A 323 21.59 -8.04 -6.31
N GLY A 324 22.77 -7.52 -5.95
CA GLY A 324 23.98 -7.50 -6.76
C GLY A 324 23.87 -6.58 -7.98
N THR A 325 24.76 -6.78 -8.95
CA THR A 325 24.92 -5.88 -10.10
C THR A 325 23.63 -5.62 -10.89
N ASN A 326 23.46 -4.40 -11.38
CA ASN A 326 22.21 -3.91 -11.98
C ASN A 326 21.04 -4.14 -11.02
N PRO A 327 21.07 -3.52 -9.84
CA PRO A 327 20.04 -3.72 -8.84
C PRO A 327 18.68 -3.21 -9.34
N PRO A 328 17.58 -3.72 -8.78
CA PRO A 328 16.24 -3.28 -9.15
C PRO A 328 15.97 -1.83 -8.76
N ALA A 329 14.78 -1.35 -9.11
CA ALA A 329 14.15 -0.20 -8.49
C ALA A 329 12.73 -0.63 -8.06
N ILE A 330 12.25 -0.07 -6.96
CA ILE A 330 10.90 -0.29 -6.44
C ILE A 330 10.22 1.06 -6.31
N GLY A 331 8.97 1.16 -6.73
CA GLY A 331 8.17 2.36 -6.57
C GLY A 331 6.80 2.06 -5.99
N VAL A 332 6.18 3.08 -5.40
CA VAL A 332 4.79 3.10 -5.00
C VAL A 332 4.11 4.22 -5.74
N ASP A 333 3.12 3.86 -6.54
CA ASP A 333 2.33 4.79 -7.34
C ASP A 333 1.00 5.10 -6.66
N PHE A 334 0.55 6.33 -6.83
CA PHE A 334 -0.67 6.89 -6.27
C PHE A 334 -1.71 7.11 -7.39
N PHE A 335 -2.28 6.00 -7.89
CA PHE A 335 -3.22 6.00 -9.02
C PHE A 335 -4.49 6.82 -8.79
N GLN A 336 -4.98 6.84 -7.55
CA GLN A 336 -6.24 7.50 -7.20
C GLN A 336 -6.18 8.07 -5.80
N GLY A 337 -6.55 9.33 -5.64
CA GLY A 337 -6.69 9.96 -4.34
C GLY A 337 -8.10 10.36 -3.95
N PRO A 338 -8.21 11.06 -2.80
CA PRO A 338 -9.48 11.59 -2.32
C PRO A 338 -10.03 12.64 -3.29
N ARG A 339 -11.33 12.90 -3.20
CA ARG A 339 -11.98 13.93 -4.00
C ARG A 339 -11.57 15.32 -3.52
N ALA A 340 -11.22 16.20 -4.46
CA ALA A 340 -10.94 17.60 -4.16
C ALA A 340 -12.20 18.34 -3.65
N ASP A 341 -11.96 19.42 -2.90
CA ASP A 341 -13.04 20.31 -2.48
C ASP A 341 -13.49 21.16 -3.68
N ASP A 342 -14.80 21.26 -3.91
CA ASP A 342 -15.32 21.98 -5.07
C ASP A 342 -14.90 23.46 -5.03
N ASN A 343 -14.28 23.96 -6.11
CA ASN A 343 -13.88 25.36 -6.26
C ASN A 343 -12.78 25.79 -5.26
N ASP A 344 -11.79 24.93 -5.01
CA ASP A 344 -10.62 25.28 -4.22
C ASP A 344 -9.60 26.11 -5.01
N GLY A 345 -9.74 26.17 -6.34
CA GLY A 345 -8.92 26.96 -7.26
C GLY A 345 -7.57 26.33 -7.56
N ILE A 346 -7.40 25.04 -7.28
CA ILE A 346 -6.19 24.25 -7.51
C ILE A 346 -6.48 23.26 -8.66
N ASP A 347 -5.47 23.00 -9.49
CA ASP A 347 -5.44 21.88 -10.44
C ASP A 347 -4.78 20.69 -9.72
N ASN A 348 -5.59 19.90 -9.04
CA ASN A 348 -5.21 18.86 -8.09
C ASN A 348 -4.77 17.56 -8.78
N ASP A 349 -5.21 17.31 -10.01
CA ASP A 349 -4.79 16.17 -10.84
C ASP A 349 -3.78 16.55 -11.94
N ARG A 350 -3.55 17.85 -12.14
CA ARG A 350 -2.57 18.43 -13.09
C ARG A 350 -2.93 18.19 -14.55
N ASP A 351 -4.21 18.09 -14.88
CA ASP A 351 -4.68 17.90 -16.25
C ASP A 351 -4.75 19.21 -17.07
N GLY A 352 -4.55 20.36 -16.41
CA GLY A 352 -4.59 21.70 -17.00
C GLY A 352 -5.96 22.37 -16.93
N THR A 353 -6.94 21.71 -16.34
CA THR A 353 -8.24 22.25 -15.94
C THR A 353 -8.20 22.54 -14.44
N ILE A 354 -8.95 23.55 -14.01
CA ILE A 354 -9.04 23.91 -12.59
C ILE A 354 -10.51 23.72 -12.19
N ASP A 355 -10.73 23.07 -11.05
CA ASP A 355 -12.03 22.87 -10.43
C ASP A 355 -13.05 22.10 -11.31
N GLU A 356 -12.61 21.11 -12.09
CA GLU A 356 -13.53 20.29 -12.86
C GLU A 356 -14.40 19.38 -11.97
N PRO A 357 -15.66 19.10 -12.38
CA PRO A 357 -16.56 18.32 -11.56
C PRO A 357 -16.04 16.89 -11.28
N GLY A 358 -15.71 16.62 -10.02
CA GLY A 358 -15.28 15.29 -9.59
C GLY A 358 -13.77 15.07 -9.62
N GLU A 359 -13.01 16.17 -9.73
CA GLU A 359 -11.56 16.22 -9.56
C GLU A 359 -11.06 15.41 -8.35
N LEU A 360 -9.95 14.71 -8.57
CA LEU A 360 -9.29 13.86 -7.58
C LEU A 360 -7.91 14.43 -7.28
N ILE A 361 -7.47 14.29 -6.03
CA ILE A 361 -6.16 14.79 -5.62
C ILE A 361 -5.11 13.71 -5.88
N ILE A 362 -4.17 13.93 -6.80
CA ILE A 362 -3.00 13.05 -6.95
C ILE A 362 -1.93 13.38 -5.88
N MET A 363 -0.73 12.79 -5.99
CA MET A 363 0.36 13.06 -5.04
C MET A 363 0.63 14.57 -4.91
N SER A 364 0.29 15.13 -3.75
CA SER A 364 0.40 16.55 -3.41
C SER A 364 1.69 16.90 -2.67
N LYS A 365 2.27 15.97 -1.91
CA LYS A 365 3.58 16.10 -1.26
C LYS A 365 4.39 14.80 -1.39
N PHE A 366 5.71 14.94 -1.46
CA PHE A 366 6.67 13.85 -1.30
C PHE A 366 7.77 14.28 -0.33
N VAL A 367 7.90 13.56 0.78
CA VAL A 367 8.95 13.78 1.79
C VAL A 367 9.78 12.52 1.94
N TYR A 368 11.10 12.70 2.09
CA TYR A 368 11.98 11.66 2.62
C TYR A 368 12.51 12.06 3.99
N TYR A 369 12.89 11.06 4.78
CA TYR A 369 13.59 11.29 6.04
C TYR A 369 14.48 10.09 6.41
N ASN A 370 15.43 10.33 7.30
CA ASN A 370 16.39 9.32 7.75
C ASN A 370 15.93 8.63 9.04
N ASN A 371 16.44 7.41 9.27
CA ASN A 371 16.25 6.66 10.51
C ASN A 371 17.01 7.27 11.71
N ASP A 372 16.66 8.47 12.16
CA ASP A 372 17.27 9.13 13.31
C ASP A 372 16.27 9.97 14.11
N GLN A 373 16.71 10.60 15.20
CA GLN A 373 15.85 11.50 16.01
C GLN A 373 16.12 12.99 15.73
N THR A 374 16.70 13.33 14.58
CA THR A 374 16.90 14.75 14.22
C THR A 374 15.57 15.42 13.86
N VAL A 375 15.62 16.73 13.57
CA VAL A 375 14.45 17.49 13.10
C VAL A 375 13.96 17.05 11.72
N THR A 376 14.82 16.37 10.96
CA THR A 376 14.54 15.77 9.65
C THR A 376 14.48 14.23 9.71
N GLY A 377 14.27 13.68 10.91
CA GLY A 377 14.31 12.24 11.19
C GLY A 377 12.93 11.63 11.42
N ASN A 378 12.86 10.60 12.25
CA ASN A 378 11.62 9.90 12.56
C ASN A 378 10.60 10.81 13.30
N PRO A 379 9.31 10.79 12.92
CA PRO A 379 8.25 11.49 13.65
C PRO A 379 7.99 10.83 15.01
N GLU A 380 7.57 11.62 15.99
CA GLU A 380 7.45 11.16 17.37
C GLU A 380 6.14 11.52 18.06
N ILE A 381 5.49 12.58 17.61
CA ILE A 381 4.20 13.07 18.13
C ILE A 381 3.26 13.42 16.97
N ALA A 382 1.96 13.49 17.22
CA ALA A 382 0.93 13.76 16.22
C ALA A 382 1.26 14.94 15.28
N THR A 383 1.82 16.03 15.82
CA THR A 383 2.24 17.19 15.02
C THR A 383 3.34 16.84 14.01
N ASP A 384 4.29 15.98 14.36
CA ASP A 384 5.36 15.58 13.45
C ASP A 384 4.79 14.80 12.25
N TYR A 385 3.90 13.83 12.53
CA TYR A 385 3.22 13.05 11.49
C TYR A 385 2.41 13.96 10.55
N TYR A 386 1.66 14.93 11.11
CA TYR A 386 0.87 15.86 10.31
C TYR A 386 1.74 16.87 9.53
N ASN A 387 2.85 17.32 10.10
CA ASN A 387 3.82 18.15 9.40
C ASN A 387 4.36 17.43 8.14
N TYR A 388 4.70 16.15 8.25
CA TYR A 388 5.19 15.37 7.11
C TYR A 388 4.10 15.20 6.04
N LEU A 389 2.85 14.98 6.43
CA LEU A 389 1.71 14.94 5.51
C LEU A 389 1.51 16.26 4.75
N THR A 390 1.87 17.40 5.36
CA THR A 390 1.51 18.75 4.88
C THR A 390 2.66 19.53 4.25
N GLY A 391 3.90 19.02 4.26
CA GLY A 391 5.04 19.69 3.62
C GLY A 391 6.01 20.39 4.58
N PHE A 392 6.06 19.98 5.85
CA PHE A 392 6.85 20.61 6.90
C PHE A 392 7.73 19.59 7.65
N TRP A 393 8.88 20.04 8.14
CA TRP A 393 9.72 19.30 9.06
C TRP A 393 9.14 19.27 10.49
N LYS A 394 9.72 18.49 11.40
CA LYS A 394 9.23 18.34 12.79
C LYS A 394 9.18 19.67 13.56
N ASP A 395 10.09 20.58 13.25
CA ASP A 395 10.16 21.92 13.84
C ASP A 395 9.21 22.95 13.19
N GLY A 396 8.40 22.52 12.21
CA GLY A 396 7.45 23.36 11.49
C GLY A 396 8.10 24.20 10.38
N VAL A 397 9.38 23.96 10.04
CA VAL A 397 10.02 24.60 8.89
C VAL A 397 9.54 23.93 7.61
N PRO A 398 9.04 24.68 6.60
CA PRO A 398 8.63 24.09 5.33
C PRO A 398 9.82 23.53 4.55
N PHE A 399 9.57 22.55 3.70
CA PHE A 399 10.60 22.00 2.82
C PHE A 399 11.11 23.05 1.83
N THR A 400 12.40 22.99 1.51
CA THR A 400 13.07 23.94 0.60
C THR A 400 13.83 23.19 -0.48
N TYR A 401 13.75 23.62 -1.74
CA TYR A 401 14.32 22.89 -2.87
C TYR A 401 15.85 22.77 -2.77
N GLY A 402 16.40 21.60 -3.12
CA GLY A 402 17.84 21.31 -3.16
C GLY A 402 18.40 20.56 -1.94
N SER A 403 19.64 20.06 -2.06
CA SER A 403 20.37 19.36 -0.96
C SER A 403 19.52 18.30 -0.24
N ASN A 404 19.29 18.44 1.08
CA ASN A 404 18.47 17.56 1.91
C ASN A 404 17.09 18.14 2.25
N ALA A 405 16.67 19.17 1.52
CA ALA A 405 15.42 19.89 1.68
C ALA A 405 15.22 20.70 2.99
N TYR A 406 16.25 20.84 3.83
CA TYR A 406 16.16 21.57 5.11
C TYR A 406 17.01 22.83 5.10
N ASN A 407 16.36 24.00 5.19
CA ASN A 407 17.02 25.31 5.27
C ASN A 407 18.08 25.54 4.18
N THR A 408 17.78 25.13 2.95
CA THR A 408 18.74 25.14 1.83
C THR A 408 18.95 26.53 1.25
N GLY A 409 18.06 27.47 1.57
CA GLY A 409 17.97 28.79 0.94
C GLY A 409 17.30 28.76 -0.44
N GLY A 410 16.83 27.60 -0.89
CA GLY A 410 16.01 27.44 -2.09
C GLY A 410 14.55 27.87 -1.89
N PRO A 411 13.73 27.90 -2.96
CA PRO A 411 12.29 28.11 -2.86
C PRO A 411 11.63 27.00 -2.05
N LEU A 412 10.43 27.26 -1.51
CA LEU A 412 9.63 26.21 -0.89
C LEU A 412 9.32 25.11 -1.91
N CYS A 413 9.34 23.85 -1.48
CA CYS A 413 9.06 22.73 -2.36
C CYS A 413 8.07 21.74 -1.75
N ASP A 414 7.24 21.14 -2.59
CA ASP A 414 6.29 20.09 -2.18
C ASP A 414 6.82 18.67 -2.44
N PHE A 415 7.79 18.55 -3.35
CA PHE A 415 8.36 17.28 -3.78
C PHE A 415 9.87 17.29 -3.56
N MET A 416 10.36 16.37 -2.73
CA MET A 416 11.79 16.12 -2.59
C MET A 416 12.26 15.20 -3.72
N PHE A 417 13.39 15.56 -4.33
CA PHE A 417 14.03 14.80 -5.41
C PHE A 417 13.11 14.45 -6.60
N PRO A 418 12.43 15.44 -7.22
CA PRO A 418 11.57 15.20 -8.38
C PRO A 418 12.36 14.88 -9.67
N GLY A 419 13.69 15.02 -9.66
CA GLY A 419 14.50 14.94 -10.87
C GLY A 419 14.04 15.92 -11.92
N ASP A 420 13.72 15.43 -13.11
CA ASP A 420 13.19 16.17 -14.25
C ASP A 420 11.66 16.06 -14.43
N SER A 421 10.97 15.43 -13.48
CA SER A 421 9.53 15.13 -13.59
C SER A 421 8.59 16.31 -13.28
N ASP A 422 9.12 17.43 -12.78
CA ASP A 422 8.35 18.66 -12.52
C ASP A 422 8.76 19.84 -13.44
N PRO A 423 8.55 19.73 -14.77
CA PRO A 423 8.99 20.75 -15.72
C PRO A 423 8.22 22.08 -15.60
N LEU A 424 7.03 22.05 -14.99
CA LEU A 424 6.18 23.22 -14.78
C LEU A 424 6.41 23.87 -13.40
N GLY A 425 7.15 23.22 -12.50
CA GLY A 425 7.40 23.71 -11.16
C GLY A 425 6.15 23.65 -10.27
N TRP A 426 5.28 22.66 -10.45
CA TRP A 426 4.10 22.41 -9.62
C TRP A 426 4.45 22.40 -8.14
N GLY A 427 5.55 21.73 -7.78
CA GLY A 427 5.98 21.65 -6.39
C GLY A 427 6.60 22.94 -5.87
N THR A 428 6.76 23.97 -6.69
CA THR A 428 7.43 25.24 -6.35
C THR A 428 6.58 26.45 -6.73
N GLY A 429 5.26 26.28 -6.78
CA GLY A 429 4.30 27.36 -7.06
C GLY A 429 4.29 27.83 -8.51
N GLY A 430 4.52 26.91 -9.46
CA GLY A 430 4.57 27.20 -10.89
C GLY A 430 5.88 27.83 -11.36
N VAL A 431 6.97 27.66 -10.61
CA VAL A 431 8.29 28.22 -10.92
C VAL A 431 9.28 27.10 -11.24
N PRO A 432 9.51 26.75 -12.52
CA PRO A 432 10.40 25.66 -12.89
C PRO A 432 11.78 25.76 -12.24
N GLN A 433 12.25 24.64 -11.68
CA GLN A 433 13.57 24.52 -11.07
C GLN A 433 14.49 23.63 -11.93
N ALA A 434 15.79 23.68 -11.65
CA ALA A 434 16.73 22.72 -12.23
C ALA A 434 16.46 21.32 -11.67
N ALA A 435 16.78 20.29 -12.46
CA ALA A 435 16.62 18.91 -12.03
C ALA A 435 17.34 18.65 -10.70
N TRP A 436 16.65 17.99 -9.78
CA TRP A 436 17.13 17.73 -8.43
C TRP A 436 16.88 16.29 -8.06
N ASP A 437 17.97 15.53 -7.97
CA ASP A 437 17.96 14.14 -7.53
C ASP A 437 18.83 13.98 -6.29
N GLU A 438 18.53 12.99 -5.46
CA GLU A 438 19.26 12.72 -4.23
C GLU A 438 20.74 12.45 -4.49
N ALA A 439 21.04 11.58 -5.47
CA ALA A 439 22.40 11.24 -5.87
C ALA A 439 23.22 12.48 -6.29
N SER A 440 22.62 13.35 -7.09
CA SER A 440 23.26 14.58 -7.58
C SER A 440 23.49 15.62 -6.48
N SER A 441 22.74 15.52 -5.39
CA SER A 441 22.83 16.40 -4.22
C SER A 441 24.03 16.07 -3.31
N GLY A 442 24.71 14.94 -3.56
CA GLY A 442 25.84 14.49 -2.75
C GLY A 442 25.42 13.91 -1.39
N ASN A 443 24.15 13.54 -1.24
CA ASN A 443 23.67 12.83 -0.06
C ASN A 443 24.33 11.44 -0.02
N THR A 444 24.66 10.95 1.18
CA THR A 444 25.20 9.59 1.35
C THR A 444 24.04 8.61 1.38
N PRO A 445 24.00 7.57 0.51
CA PRO A 445 22.99 6.52 0.57
C PRO A 445 22.90 5.92 1.99
N ALA A 446 21.69 5.60 2.45
CA ALA A 446 21.46 4.99 3.75
C ALA A 446 20.03 4.46 3.84
N ASP A 447 19.64 4.03 5.04
CA ASP A 447 18.27 3.68 5.42
C ASP A 447 17.34 4.89 5.23
N ARG A 448 16.53 4.86 4.17
CA ARG A 448 15.59 5.93 3.79
C ARG A 448 14.17 5.52 4.12
N ARG A 449 13.36 6.50 4.56
CA ARG A 449 11.89 6.41 4.54
C ARG A 449 11.34 7.49 3.65
N PHE A 450 10.19 7.24 3.05
CA PHE A 450 9.43 8.27 2.37
C PHE A 450 7.94 8.21 2.70
N LEU A 451 7.27 9.33 2.49
CA LEU A 451 5.83 9.48 2.59
C LEU A 451 5.34 10.29 1.40
N GLN A 452 4.32 9.78 0.74
CA GLN A 452 3.58 10.48 -0.30
C GLN A 452 2.22 10.84 0.27
N SER A 453 1.74 12.07 0.07
CA SER A 453 0.42 12.48 0.57
C SER A 453 -0.46 13.12 -0.49
N ALA A 454 -1.77 12.99 -0.32
CA ALA A 454 -2.80 13.65 -1.11
C ALA A 454 -3.72 14.48 -0.20
N GLY A 455 -3.74 15.78 -0.44
CA GLY A 455 -4.58 16.76 0.24
C GLY A 455 -4.18 18.20 -0.12
N PRO A 456 -4.84 19.21 0.48
CA PRO A 456 -5.87 19.07 1.49
C PRO A 456 -7.25 18.76 0.89
N PHE A 457 -8.11 18.08 1.64
CA PHE A 457 -9.54 17.97 1.32
C PHE A 457 -10.40 18.02 2.59
N THR A 458 -11.70 18.27 2.43
CA THR A 458 -12.66 18.24 3.53
C THR A 458 -13.36 16.89 3.60
N LEU A 459 -13.06 16.14 4.67
CA LEU A 459 -13.71 14.87 4.93
C LEU A 459 -15.00 15.08 5.75
N LYS A 460 -16.12 15.26 5.05
CA LYS A 460 -17.45 15.50 5.65
C LYS A 460 -17.99 14.26 6.39
N PRO A 461 -18.88 14.42 7.39
CA PRO A 461 -19.59 13.31 8.01
C PRO A 461 -20.29 12.43 6.94
N GLY A 462 -20.08 11.12 7.01
CA GLY A 462 -20.64 10.16 6.05
C GLY A 462 -20.02 10.18 4.66
N ALA A 463 -19.01 11.04 4.40
CA ALA A 463 -18.31 11.04 3.13
C ALA A 463 -17.52 9.74 2.93
N VAL A 464 -17.43 9.32 1.67
CA VAL A 464 -16.66 8.16 1.24
C VAL A 464 -15.63 8.61 0.22
N ASN A 465 -14.36 8.32 0.48
CA ASN A 465 -13.26 8.53 -0.48
C ASN A 465 -12.63 7.18 -0.83
N THR A 466 -12.20 7.02 -2.07
CA THR A 466 -11.48 5.82 -2.51
C THR A 466 -10.07 6.23 -2.87
N ILE A 467 -9.09 5.51 -2.33
CA ILE A 467 -7.68 5.71 -2.63
C ILE A 467 -7.12 4.40 -3.15
N THR A 468 -6.35 4.47 -4.23
CA THR A 468 -5.73 3.30 -4.85
C THR A 468 -4.24 3.57 -5.03
N THR A 469 -3.42 2.64 -4.52
CA THR A 469 -1.96 2.66 -4.68
C THR A 469 -1.46 1.33 -5.22
N GLY A 470 -0.23 1.29 -5.72
CA GLY A 470 0.41 0.03 -6.06
C GLY A 470 1.92 0.08 -6.00
N ALA A 471 2.52 -1.05 -5.63
CA ALA A 471 3.96 -1.21 -5.59
C ALA A 471 4.44 -1.88 -6.88
N VAL A 472 5.35 -1.21 -7.59
CA VAL A 472 5.88 -1.59 -8.89
C VAL A 472 7.37 -1.93 -8.74
N TRP A 473 7.76 -3.17 -9.08
CA TRP A 473 9.14 -3.62 -9.03
C TRP A 473 9.68 -3.93 -10.43
N VAL A 474 10.88 -3.44 -10.72
CA VAL A 474 11.57 -3.75 -11.98
C VAL A 474 13.07 -3.91 -11.78
N ARG A 475 13.71 -4.65 -12.69
CA ARG A 475 15.16 -4.76 -12.76
C ARG A 475 15.64 -4.68 -14.19
N ALA A 476 16.47 -3.69 -14.50
CA ALA A 476 17.11 -3.60 -15.79
C ALA A 476 18.18 -4.70 -15.94
N ALA A 477 18.29 -5.29 -17.13
CA ALA A 477 19.30 -6.32 -17.40
C ALA A 477 20.74 -5.76 -17.43
N GLN A 478 20.89 -4.46 -17.72
CA GLN A 478 22.16 -3.75 -17.83
C GLN A 478 21.95 -2.24 -17.61
N GLY A 479 23.02 -1.52 -17.28
CA GLY A 479 22.99 -0.07 -17.11
C GLY A 479 22.91 0.41 -15.65
N GLY A 480 23.07 -0.50 -14.68
CA GLY A 480 23.08 -0.18 -13.26
C GLY A 480 21.70 0.20 -12.69
N ASN A 481 21.73 0.71 -11.47
CA ASN A 481 20.57 1.29 -10.75
C ASN A 481 19.79 2.31 -11.59
N SER A 482 20.47 3.24 -12.28
CA SER A 482 19.81 4.30 -13.05
C SER A 482 18.95 3.75 -14.20
N ALA A 483 19.37 2.64 -14.82
CA ALA A 483 18.57 1.99 -15.86
C ALA A 483 17.30 1.34 -15.29
N SER A 484 17.36 0.81 -14.05
CA SER A 484 16.17 0.29 -13.37
C SER A 484 15.18 1.40 -13.03
N VAL A 485 15.64 2.60 -12.65
CA VAL A 485 14.76 3.77 -12.43
C VAL A 485 14.05 4.20 -13.72
N GLN A 486 14.77 4.22 -14.85
CA GLN A 486 14.15 4.54 -16.15
C GLN A 486 13.12 3.48 -16.57
N LEU A 487 13.43 2.21 -16.36
CA LEU A 487 12.50 1.11 -16.62
C LEU A 487 11.28 1.18 -15.68
N LEU A 488 11.46 1.65 -14.45
CA LEU A 488 10.39 1.78 -13.46
C LEU A 488 9.35 2.77 -13.97
N ARG A 489 9.76 3.98 -14.41
CA ARG A 489 8.85 4.99 -15.00
C ARG A 489 8.04 4.43 -16.18
N LEU A 490 8.65 3.63 -17.06
CA LEU A 490 7.95 3.01 -18.20
C LEU A 490 6.99 1.89 -17.78
N THR A 491 7.30 1.21 -16.69
CA THR A 491 6.51 0.08 -16.19
C THR A 491 5.33 0.59 -15.36
N ASP A 492 5.54 1.70 -14.66
CA ASP A 492 4.52 2.48 -13.97
C ASP A 492 3.44 2.98 -14.94
N ASP A 493 3.82 3.47 -16.13
CA ASP A 493 2.87 3.83 -17.20
C ASP A 493 1.96 2.63 -17.59
N LYS A 494 2.45 1.38 -17.49
CA LYS A 494 1.62 0.18 -17.70
C LYS A 494 0.69 -0.10 -16.52
N ALA A 495 1.13 0.16 -15.30
CA ALA A 495 0.33 0.02 -14.09
C ALA A 495 -0.82 1.06 -14.09
N GLN A 496 -0.52 2.30 -14.46
CA GLN A 496 -1.53 3.36 -14.67
C GLN A 496 -2.53 2.96 -15.75
N ALA A 497 -2.07 2.45 -16.91
CA ALA A 497 -2.98 1.99 -17.96
C ALA A 497 -3.86 0.81 -17.52
N LEU A 498 -3.35 -0.07 -16.66
CA LEU A 498 -4.15 -1.14 -16.06
C LEU A 498 -5.20 -0.57 -15.10
N PHE A 499 -4.85 0.41 -14.27
CA PHE A 499 -5.77 1.12 -13.39
C PHE A 499 -6.86 1.86 -14.17
N ASP A 500 -6.50 2.62 -15.21
CA ASP A 500 -7.42 3.38 -16.07
C ASP A 500 -8.41 2.45 -16.79
N ASN A 501 -7.98 1.22 -17.08
CA ASN A 501 -8.84 0.16 -17.62
C ASN A 501 -9.57 -0.63 -16.52
N CYS A 502 -9.70 -0.07 -15.32
CA CYS A 502 -10.39 -0.63 -14.17
C CYS A 502 -9.89 -2.03 -13.80
N PHE A 503 -8.57 -2.19 -13.85
CA PHE A 503 -7.86 -3.42 -13.56
C PHE A 503 -8.29 -4.63 -14.40
N LYS A 504 -8.85 -4.36 -15.58
CA LYS A 504 -9.11 -5.40 -16.58
C LYS A 504 -7.82 -5.74 -17.28
N VAL A 505 -7.23 -6.86 -16.90
CA VAL A 505 -6.19 -7.49 -17.71
C VAL A 505 -6.84 -7.95 -19.01
N LEU A 506 -6.34 -7.44 -20.13
CA LEU A 506 -6.63 -8.02 -21.45
C LEU A 506 -6.04 -9.42 -21.46
N ASN A 507 -6.79 -10.41 -20.98
CA ASN A 507 -6.37 -11.79 -21.02
C ASN A 507 -6.18 -12.16 -22.49
N GLY A 508 -4.92 -12.39 -22.87
CA GLY A 508 -4.64 -13.10 -24.12
C GLY A 508 -5.36 -14.45 -24.11
N PRO A 509 -5.63 -15.04 -25.28
CA PRO A 509 -6.21 -16.36 -25.36
C PRO A 509 -5.33 -17.35 -24.59
N ASP A 510 -5.94 -18.12 -23.69
CA ASP A 510 -5.27 -19.14 -22.91
C ASP A 510 -4.52 -20.09 -23.84
N ALA A 511 -3.35 -20.52 -23.40
CA ALA A 511 -2.59 -21.53 -24.12
C ALA A 511 -3.38 -22.85 -24.12
N PRO A 512 -3.51 -23.51 -25.28
CA PRO A 512 -4.19 -24.79 -25.33
C PRO A 512 -3.40 -25.89 -24.62
N ASP A 513 -4.13 -26.81 -24.00
CA ASP A 513 -3.56 -28.04 -23.47
C ASP A 513 -3.05 -28.91 -24.62
N LEU A 514 -1.79 -29.34 -24.50
CA LEU A 514 -1.14 -30.17 -25.50
C LEU A 514 -1.00 -31.60 -24.98
N THR A 515 -1.74 -32.53 -25.59
CA THR A 515 -1.65 -33.97 -25.29
C THR A 515 -0.94 -34.68 -26.44
N ILE A 516 0.18 -35.34 -26.15
CA ILE A 516 0.93 -36.10 -27.16
C ILE A 516 0.65 -37.59 -27.00
N GLN A 517 0.21 -38.23 -28.07
CA GLN A 517 0.08 -39.67 -28.16
C GLN A 517 1.16 -40.23 -29.09
N GLU A 518 2.03 -41.07 -28.53
CA GLU A 518 3.09 -41.73 -29.30
C GLU A 518 2.55 -42.93 -30.10
N MET A 519 3.00 -43.07 -31.34
CA MET A 519 2.72 -44.20 -32.23
C MET A 519 4.00 -44.69 -32.93
N ASN A 520 3.92 -45.82 -33.65
CA ASN A 520 5.07 -46.34 -34.38
C ASN A 520 5.53 -45.36 -35.48
N LYS A 521 6.66 -44.69 -35.25
CA LYS A 521 7.25 -43.65 -36.11
C LYS A 521 6.35 -42.43 -36.34
N GLN A 522 5.38 -42.18 -35.48
CA GLN A 522 4.45 -41.05 -35.58
C GLN A 522 4.13 -40.50 -34.19
N LEU A 523 3.80 -39.20 -34.14
CA LEU A 523 3.25 -38.54 -32.96
C LEU A 523 1.92 -37.92 -33.37
N ILE A 524 0.87 -38.13 -32.57
CA ILE A 524 -0.37 -37.37 -32.68
C ILE A 524 -0.38 -36.33 -31.57
N VAL A 525 -0.58 -35.07 -31.94
CA VAL A 525 -0.66 -33.95 -31.00
C VAL A 525 -2.10 -33.47 -30.97
N TYR A 526 -2.75 -33.59 -29.82
CA TYR A 526 -4.05 -32.99 -29.56
C TYR A 526 -3.82 -31.63 -28.90
N ILE A 527 -4.47 -30.61 -29.45
CA ILE A 527 -4.47 -29.23 -28.95
C ILE A 527 -5.90 -28.96 -28.53
N THR A 528 -6.16 -28.82 -27.23
CA THR A 528 -7.52 -28.68 -26.69
C THR A 528 -7.59 -27.53 -25.72
N ASN A 529 -8.67 -26.75 -25.76
CA ASN A 529 -8.98 -25.75 -24.75
C ASN A 529 -10.05 -26.31 -23.80
N LYS A 530 -9.93 -26.02 -22.51
CA LYS A 530 -10.95 -26.44 -21.52
C LYS A 530 -12.20 -25.58 -21.68
N PRO A 531 -13.41 -26.06 -21.35
CA PRO A 531 -14.62 -25.24 -21.39
C PRO A 531 -14.55 -23.96 -20.54
N SER A 532 -13.69 -23.95 -19.51
CA SER A 532 -13.41 -22.78 -18.67
C SER A 532 -12.35 -21.85 -19.26
N SER A 533 -11.81 -22.14 -20.44
CA SER A 533 -10.78 -21.35 -21.09
C SER A 533 -11.40 -20.16 -21.83
N ASN A 534 -10.73 -19.00 -21.80
CA ASN A 534 -11.12 -17.85 -22.62
C ASN A 534 -10.81 -18.03 -24.12
N ASN A 535 -10.25 -19.19 -24.50
CA ASN A 535 -9.90 -19.60 -25.86
C ASN A 535 -10.64 -20.90 -26.27
N TYR A 536 -11.81 -21.20 -25.69
CA TYR A 536 -12.50 -22.49 -25.87
C TYR A 536 -12.93 -22.81 -27.32
#